data_AF-A0A7X7KH08-F1
#
_entry.id   AF-A0A7X7KH08-F1
#
_cell.length_a   1.000
_cell.length_b   1.000
_cell.length_c   1.000
_cell.angle_alpha   90.00
_cell.angle_beta   90.00
_cell.angle_gamma   90.00
#
_symmetry.space_group_name_H-M   'P 1'
#
loop_
_entity.id
_entity.type
_entity.pdbx_description
1 polymer ?
#
loop_
_entity_poly.entity_id
_entity_poly.type
_entity_poly.pdbx_seq_one_letter_code
_entity_poly.pdbx_strand_id
1 'polypeptide(L)' 'MKISVCLSSLAFCLILAVAGECLADAPAKKLRLGIIGCDTSHVPAFAKMFNDPKAVGDLAEMSVV' A
#
# COMPACT_ATOMS: atom_id res chain seq x y z
N MET A 1 1.33 -10.59 -47.37
CA MET A 1 2.24 -9.84 -46.47
C MET A 1 1.54 -8.87 -45.51
N LYS A 2 0.46 -8.18 -45.89
CA LYS A 2 -0.19 -7.15 -45.04
C LYS A 2 -0.83 -7.68 -43.74
N ILE A 3 -1.42 -8.88 -43.78
CA ILE A 3 -2.12 -9.52 -42.64
C ILE A 3 -1.15 -10.03 -41.55
N SER A 4 0.02 -10.54 -41.96
CA SER A 4 1.02 -11.07 -41.01
C SER A 4 1.68 -9.97 -40.17
N VAL A 5 1.85 -8.77 -40.74
CA VAL A 5 2.40 -7.60 -40.05
C VAL A 5 1.41 -7.06 -39.00
N CYS A 6 0.11 -7.02 -39.30
CA CYS A 6 -0.91 -6.63 -38.32
C CYS A 6 -1.03 -7.63 -37.15
N LEU A 7 -0.93 -8.93 -37.43
CA LEU A 7 -1.02 -9.97 -36.41
C LEU A 7 0.18 -9.92 -35.45
N SER A 8 1.37 -9.64 -35.98
CA SER A 8 2.59 -9.40 -35.21
C SER A 8 2.49 -8.13 -34.34
N SER A 9 1.96 -7.03 -34.88
CA SER A 9 1.80 -5.78 -34.14
C SER A 9 0.78 -5.91 -33.00
N LEU A 10 -0.31 -6.66 -33.20
CA LEU A 10 -1.32 -6.87 -32.18
C LEU A 10 -0.81 -7.76 -31.03
N ALA A 11 -0.04 -8.80 -31.37
CA ALA A 11 0.62 -9.65 -30.37
C ALA A 11 1.64 -8.87 -29.55
N PHE A 12 2.40 -7.96 -30.18
CA PHE A 12 3.37 -7.11 -29.49
C PHE A 12 2.70 -6.13 -28.51
N CYS A 13 1.59 -5.50 -28.91
CA CYS A 13 0.80 -4.64 -28.00
C CYS A 13 0.22 -5.42 -26.81
N LEU A 14 -0.19 -6.66 -27.01
CA LEU A 14 -0.75 -7.49 -25.95
C LEU A 14 0.32 -7.88 -24.90
N ILE A 15 1.56 -8.09 -25.34
CA ILE A 15 2.71 -8.38 -24.47
C ILE A 15 3.12 -7.14 -23.66
N LEU A 16 3.04 -5.94 -24.25
CA LEU A 16 3.34 -4.69 -23.54
C LEU A 16 2.31 -4.35 -22.45
N ALA A 17 1.03 -4.71 -22.65
CA ALA A 17 -0.02 -4.43 -21.68
C ALA A 17 0.11 -5.24 -20.38
N VAL A 18 0.71 -6.43 -20.42
CA VAL A 18 0.87 -7.31 -19.24
C VAL A 18 2.11 -6.97 -18.39
N ALA A 19 3.04 -6.16 -18.93
CA ALA A 19 4.29 -5.83 -18.24
C ALA A 19 4.15 -4.66 -17.23
N GLY A 20 2.98 -4.01 -17.16
CA GLY A 20 2.77 -2.77 -16.42
C GLY A 20 2.45 -2.89 -14.91
N GLU A 21 2.30 -4.10 -14.36
CA GLU A 21 1.69 -4.28 -13.03
C GLU A 21 2.71 -4.44 -11.87
N CYS A 22 4.02 -4.34 -12.12
CA CYS A 22 5.04 -4.64 -11.10
C CYS A 22 5.48 -3.46 -10.22
N LEU A 23 4.83 -2.30 -10.27
CA LEU A 23 5.09 -1.19 -9.35
C LEU A 23 4.07 -1.19 -8.20
N ALA A 24 4.04 -2.29 -7.44
CA ALA A 24 3.46 -2.23 -6.11
C ALA A 24 4.44 -1.42 -5.23
N ASP A 25 4.05 -0.19 -4.89
CA ASP A 25 4.74 0.60 -3.87
C ASP A 25 4.80 -0.27 -2.60
N ALA A 26 6.01 -0.63 -2.17
CA ALA A 26 6.18 -1.39 -0.94
C ALA A 26 5.48 -0.62 0.17
N PRO A 27 4.64 -1.26 1.02
CA PRO A 27 3.85 -0.54 2.00
C PRO A 27 4.78 0.35 2.82
N ALA A 28 4.56 1.66 2.74
CA ALA A 28 5.39 2.64 3.43
C ALA A 28 5.53 2.20 4.90
N LYS A 29 6.78 2.09 5.35
CA LYS A 29 7.07 1.58 6.69
C LYS A 29 6.52 2.57 7.72
N LYS A 30 5.44 2.17 8.40
CA LYS A 30 4.80 2.98 9.45
C LYS A 30 5.78 3.40 10.54
N LEU A 31 5.63 4.63 11.03
CA LEU A 31 6.34 5.16 12.18
C LEU A 31 5.91 4.41 13.44
N ARG A 32 6.89 3.97 14.24
CA ARG A 32 6.63 3.20 15.46
C ARG A 32 6.53 4.14 16.66
N LEU A 33 5.43 4.06 17.38
CA LEU A 33 5.13 4.87 18.57
C LEU A 33 5.20 4.03 19.84
N GLY A 34 5.71 4.62 20.93
CA GLY A 34 5.60 4.11 22.29
C GLY A 34 4.74 5.05 23.13
N ILE A 35 3.94 4.49 24.05
CA ILE A 35 3.12 5.27 25.01
C ILE A 35 3.82 5.24 26.37
N ILE A 36 3.93 6.39 27.04
CA ILE A 36 4.47 6.54 28.40
C ILE A 36 3.30 6.90 29.33
N GLY A 37 3.24 6.29 30.52
CA GLY A 37 2.09 6.43 31.43
C GLY A 37 0.96 5.45 31.09
N CYS A 38 1.29 4.15 31.06
CA CYS A 38 0.40 3.07 30.62
C CYS A 38 -0.67 2.66 31.66
N ASP A 39 -0.81 3.39 32.75
CA ASP A 39 -1.67 3.12 33.90
C ASP A 39 -3.07 3.73 33.78
N THR A 40 -3.35 4.43 32.67
CA THR A 40 -4.64 5.06 32.41
C THR A 40 -5.46 4.29 31.37
N SER A 41 -6.78 4.38 31.47
CA SER A 41 -7.71 3.79 30.48
C SER A 41 -7.58 4.38 29.08
N HIS A 42 -6.90 5.53 28.93
CA HIS A 42 -6.69 6.18 27.63
C HIS A 42 -5.70 5.42 26.75
N VAL A 43 -4.76 4.70 27.35
CA VAL A 43 -3.71 3.97 26.64
C VAL A 43 -4.28 2.95 25.65
N PRO A 44 -5.18 2.02 26.04
CA PRO A 44 -5.79 1.10 25.08
C PRO A 44 -6.68 1.82 24.04
N ALA A 45 -7.30 2.95 24.38
CA ALA A 45 -8.12 3.71 23.43
C ALA A 45 -7.26 4.35 22.33
N PHE A 46 -6.13 4.97 22.70
CA PHE A 46 -5.18 5.53 21.74
C PHE A 46 -4.49 4.44 20.92
N ALA A 47 -4.05 3.35 21.55
CA ALA A 47 -3.46 2.23 20.83
C ALA A 47 -4.42 1.68 19.76
N LYS A 48 -5.72 1.58 20.06
CA LYS A 48 -6.75 1.17 19.09
C LYS A 48 -6.89 2.18 17.95
N MET A 49 -6.87 3.47 18.24
CA MET A 49 -6.97 4.54 17.23
C MET A 49 -5.78 4.55 16.27
N PHE A 50 -4.55 4.45 16.78
CA PHE A 50 -3.33 4.43 15.95
C PHE A 50 -3.17 3.11 15.15
N ASN A 51 -3.68 2.00 15.67
CA ASN A 51 -3.61 0.71 15.00
C ASN A 51 -4.87 0.39 14.18
N ASP A 52 -5.77 1.36 13.97
CA ASP A 52 -6.95 1.17 13.13
C ASP A 52 -6.53 1.02 11.65
N PRO A 53 -6.85 -0.11 10.97
CA PRO A 53 -6.54 -0.28 9.55
C PRO A 53 -7.29 0.70 8.64
N LYS A 54 -8.32 1.39 9.16
CA LYS A 54 -9.09 2.43 8.46
C LYS A 54 -8.63 3.84 8.84
N ALA A 55 -7.52 3.98 9.57
CA ALA A 55 -6.92 5.27 9.84
C ALA A 55 -6.63 6.02 8.53
N VAL A 56 -6.84 7.33 8.53
CA VAL A 56 -6.65 8.22 7.38
C VAL A 56 -5.75 9.39 7.76
N GLY A 57 -5.12 10.00 6.75
CA GLY A 57 -4.17 11.10 6.96
C GLY A 57 -3.00 10.65 7.82
N ASP A 58 -2.52 11.53 8.70
CA ASP A 58 -1.34 11.30 9.53
C ASP A 58 -1.43 10.01 10.37
N LEU A 59 -2.64 9.62 10.79
CA LEU A 59 -2.84 8.40 11.58
C LEU A 59 -2.53 7.11 10.79
N ALA A 60 -2.65 7.13 9.47
CA ALA A 60 -2.37 5.96 8.63
C ALA A 60 -0.88 5.60 8.61
N GLU A 61 -0.02 6.61 8.83
CA GLU A 61 1.44 6.54 8.71
C GLU A 61 2.14 6.08 9.99
N MET A 62 1.39 5.80 11.06
CA MET A 62 1.95 5.43 12.37
C MET A 62 1.28 4.22 13.00
N SER A 63 1.99 3.53 13.89
CA SER A 63 1.48 2.40 14.67
C SER A 63 2.12 2.34 16.05
N VAL A 64 1.33 1.97 17.06
CA VAL A 64 1.82 1.71 18.42
C VAL A 64 2.30 0.26 18.51
N VAL A 65 3.52 0.06 19.04
CA VAL A 65 4.23 -1.22 19.07
C VAL A 65 4.62 -1.69 20.47
#